data_AF-A0A0W8D5F8-F1
#
_entry.id   AF-A0A0W8D5F8-F1
#
_cell.length_a   1.000
_cell.length_b   1.000
_cell.length_c   1.000
_cell.angle_alpha   90.00
_cell.angle_beta   90.00
_cell.angle_gamma   90.00
#
_symmetry.space_group_name_H-M   'P 1'
#
loop_
_entity.id
_entity.type
_entity.pdbx_description
1 polymer ?
#
loop_
_entity_poly.entity_id
_entity_poly.type
_entity_poly.pdbx_seq_one_letter_code
_entity_poly.pdbx_strand_id
1 'polypeptide(L)'
;MSTTNKGFNYIFNTSREDHKVSKALSGYDTDAKVPLKDLKSFDAQTQEKIATVQHYLFAACFKLDQAKYNVSKRVLDVLTAYLLLHYPHLKELHPEGPAVKRLEACVQLAGSSLADLLAWATHLASAACNTKTQSSEETEIAPCKRPNEENTIIEHQRSVIDQLVLLVKRQNERMDILEAKVEGNTQQHKIDKRQREKEQEQEQDKAHKRRRTSVTHLHTTWYAWYAQEPRWLSDAPKQQRSNAKQLVGYMKLFIAEGFVLDPRAEDYRDRVLALGKQAEKEVLNFLRERDISSRGSTAVRKHLRNLHVAGALNDRISRHRRLIHAGAVQDPDRHDLLEPVATTL
;
A
#
# COMPACT_ATOMS: atom_id res chain seq x y z
N MET A 1 22.07 -27.87 -19.12
CA MET A 1 21.20 -26.67 -19.11
C MET A 1 21.00 -26.26 -17.66
N SER A 2 21.50 -25.09 -17.26
CA SER A 2 21.45 -24.61 -15.88
C SER A 2 20.02 -24.26 -15.48
N THR A 3 19.44 -25.04 -14.56
CA THR A 3 18.16 -24.78 -13.90
C THR A 3 18.32 -23.60 -12.95
N THR A 4 18.41 -22.41 -13.54
CA THR A 4 18.44 -21.15 -12.80
C THR A 4 17.09 -20.98 -12.12
N ASN A 5 17.08 -21.07 -10.79
CA ASN A 5 15.90 -20.92 -9.94
C ASN A 5 15.10 -19.68 -10.38
N LYS A 6 13.79 -19.83 -10.64
CA LYS A 6 12.89 -18.76 -11.10
C LYS A 6 12.98 -17.49 -10.22
N GLY A 7 13.24 -17.65 -8.92
CA GLY A 7 13.45 -16.53 -8.00
C GLY A 7 14.75 -15.75 -8.28
N PHE A 8 15.84 -16.42 -8.65
CA PHE A 8 17.06 -15.75 -9.07
C PHE A 8 16.88 -15.04 -10.41
N ASN A 9 16.17 -15.66 -11.36
CA ASN A 9 15.91 -15.03 -12.66
C ASN A 9 15.03 -13.78 -12.52
N TYR A 10 14.08 -13.78 -11.59
CA TYR A 10 13.27 -12.59 -11.26
C TYR A 10 14.12 -11.49 -10.62
N ILE A 11 15.06 -11.80 -9.72
CA ILE A 11 15.94 -10.77 -9.12
C ILE A 11 16.73 -10.01 -10.19
N PHE A 12 17.28 -10.72 -11.18
CA PHE A 12 18.09 -10.11 -12.24
C PHE A 12 17.27 -9.44 -13.34
N ASN A 13 16.05 -9.91 -13.61
CA ASN A 13 15.21 -9.36 -14.68
C ASN A 13 14.05 -8.50 -14.16
N THR A 14 13.90 -8.31 -12.84
CA THR A 14 12.77 -7.65 -12.14
C THR A 14 12.14 -6.51 -12.94
N SER A 15 12.93 -5.53 -13.39
CA SER A 15 12.40 -4.42 -14.18
C SER A 15 11.65 -4.85 -15.44
N ARG A 16 12.15 -5.85 -16.18
CA ARG A 16 11.49 -6.39 -17.38
C ARG A 16 10.23 -7.16 -17.03
N GLU A 17 10.24 -8.02 -16.03
CA GLU A 17 9.01 -8.73 -15.63
C GLU A 17 7.99 -7.77 -15.02
N ASP A 18 8.40 -6.79 -14.23
CA ASP A 18 7.52 -5.77 -13.66
C ASP A 18 6.92 -4.88 -14.75
N HIS A 19 7.68 -4.55 -15.82
CA HIS A 19 7.12 -3.90 -17.00
C HIS A 19 6.08 -4.78 -17.71
N LYS A 20 6.33 -6.09 -17.84
CA LYS A 20 5.35 -7.03 -18.44
C LYS A 20 4.07 -7.12 -17.61
N VAL A 21 4.21 -7.22 -16.29
CA VAL A 21 3.09 -7.23 -15.34
C VAL A 21 2.31 -5.91 -15.42
N SER A 22 3.00 -4.77 -15.39
CA SER A 22 2.37 -3.45 -15.46
C SER A 22 1.58 -3.25 -16.76
N LYS A 23 2.12 -3.72 -17.90
CA LYS A 23 1.41 -3.71 -19.20
C LYS A 23 0.16 -4.58 -19.15
N ALA A 24 0.28 -5.83 -18.68
CA ALA A 24 -0.84 -6.75 -18.58
C ALA A 24 -1.96 -6.20 -17.69
N LEU A 25 -1.60 -5.61 -16.54
CA LEU A 25 -2.55 -4.96 -15.64
C LEU A 25 -3.21 -3.71 -16.25
N SER A 26 -2.51 -3.05 -17.16
CA SER A 26 -3.01 -1.89 -17.90
C SER A 26 -3.75 -2.27 -19.20
N GLY A 27 -4.00 -3.56 -19.44
CA GLY A 27 -4.70 -4.06 -20.62
C GLY A 27 -3.86 -4.11 -21.90
N TYR A 28 -2.55 -3.93 -21.82
CA TYR A 28 -1.62 -4.06 -22.95
C TYR A 28 -1.02 -5.46 -23.03
N ASP A 29 -0.66 -5.87 -24.25
CA ASP A 29 0.16 -7.06 -24.45
C ASP A 29 1.54 -6.91 -23.75
N THR A 30 2.07 -8.00 -23.22
CA THR A 30 3.31 -7.98 -22.42
C THR A 30 4.53 -7.49 -23.22
N ASP A 31 4.54 -7.71 -24.54
CA ASP A 31 5.62 -7.29 -25.43
C ASP A 31 5.26 -6.03 -26.24
N ALA A 32 4.05 -5.49 -26.09
CA ALA A 32 3.66 -4.24 -26.75
C ALA A 32 4.56 -3.07 -26.34
N LYS A 33 5.00 -2.28 -27.32
CA LYS A 33 5.61 -0.97 -27.08
C LYS A 33 4.50 0.01 -26.74
N VAL A 34 4.43 0.45 -25.49
CA VAL A 34 3.47 1.47 -25.05
C VAL A 34 4.07 2.84 -25.35
N PRO A 35 3.54 3.61 -26.31
CA PRO A 35 4.01 4.97 -26.55
C PRO A 35 3.62 5.82 -25.35
N LEU A 36 4.62 6.44 -24.71
CA LEU A 36 4.38 7.40 -23.64
C LEU A 36 3.67 8.63 -24.21
N LYS A 37 2.67 9.12 -23.48
CA LYS A 37 2.04 10.39 -23.80
C LYS A 37 3.01 11.52 -23.50
N ASP A 38 3.06 12.49 -24.42
CA ASP A 38 3.93 13.64 -24.35
C ASP A 38 3.08 14.90 -24.50
N LEU A 39 3.52 16.00 -23.88
CA LEU A 39 2.87 17.30 -23.96
C LEU A 39 3.30 18.10 -25.20
N LYS A 40 4.23 17.56 -26.00
CA LYS A 40 4.73 18.21 -27.23
C LYS A 40 3.68 18.47 -28.31
N SER A 41 2.51 17.82 -28.25
CA SER A 41 1.44 18.08 -29.22
C SER A 41 0.79 19.45 -29.03
N PHE A 42 0.91 20.06 -27.86
CA PHE A 42 0.36 21.38 -27.57
C PHE A 42 1.23 22.50 -28.18
N ASP A 43 0.60 23.62 -28.50
CA ASP A 43 1.30 24.85 -28.86
C ASP A 43 2.08 25.44 -27.66
N ALA A 44 3.04 26.33 -27.93
CA ALA A 44 3.94 26.87 -26.92
C ALA A 44 3.19 27.61 -25.78
N GLN A 45 2.12 28.33 -26.09
CA GLN A 45 1.34 29.08 -25.11
C GLN A 45 0.57 28.12 -24.18
N THR A 46 -0.03 27.08 -24.75
CA THR A 46 -0.70 26.04 -23.97
C THR A 46 0.28 25.24 -23.13
N GLN A 47 1.46 24.93 -23.65
CA GLN A 47 2.52 24.26 -22.87
C GLN A 47 2.96 25.09 -21.65
N GLU A 48 3.03 26.42 -21.76
CA GLU A 48 3.37 27.30 -20.64
C GLU A 48 2.28 27.30 -19.55
N LYS A 49 1.01 27.34 -19.96
CA LYS A 49 -0.12 27.19 -19.02
C LYS A 49 -0.08 25.84 -18.32
N ILE A 50 0.12 24.75 -19.06
CA ILE A 50 0.23 23.40 -18.51
C ILE A 50 1.45 23.29 -17.58
N ALA A 51 2.58 23.91 -17.92
CA ALA A 51 3.77 23.93 -17.07
C ALA A 51 3.51 24.66 -15.74
N THR A 52 2.72 25.73 -15.76
CA THR A 52 2.30 26.44 -14.55
C THR A 52 1.41 25.57 -13.67
N VAL A 53 0.44 24.86 -14.27
CA VAL A 53 -0.39 23.87 -13.55
C VAL A 53 0.46 22.74 -12.98
N GLN A 54 1.41 22.22 -13.76
CA GLN A 54 2.36 21.19 -13.33
C GLN A 54 3.19 21.67 -12.13
N HIS A 55 3.59 22.94 -12.10
CA HIS A 55 4.31 23.53 -10.98
C HIS A 55 3.50 23.43 -9.68
N TYR A 56 2.22 23.76 -9.71
CA TYR A 56 1.36 23.65 -8.54
C TYR A 56 1.05 22.20 -8.17
N LEU A 57 0.85 21.32 -9.14
CA LEU A 57 0.57 19.89 -8.91
C LEU A 57 1.74 19.19 -8.20
N PHE A 58 2.95 19.42 -8.69
CA PHE A 58 4.16 18.69 -8.27
C PHE A 58 5.14 19.57 -7.48
N ALA A 59 4.65 20.59 -6.77
CA ALA A 59 5.47 21.54 -6.02
C ALA A 59 6.50 20.87 -5.06
N ALA A 60 6.17 19.69 -4.53
CA ALA A 60 7.05 18.93 -3.64
C ALA A 60 8.07 18.03 -4.37
N CYS A 61 8.04 17.96 -5.69
CA CYS A 61 8.82 17.01 -6.51
C CYS A 61 10.00 17.65 -7.25
N PHE A 62 10.18 18.97 -7.13
CA PHE A 62 11.28 19.71 -7.74
C PHE A 62 11.78 20.81 -6.79
N LYS A 63 12.93 21.43 -7.08
CA LYS A 63 13.58 22.47 -6.24
C LYS A 63 14.00 22.00 -4.83
N LEU A 64 14.24 20.70 -4.63
CA LEU A 64 14.91 20.20 -3.43
C LEU A 64 16.43 20.42 -3.54
N ASP A 65 17.07 20.70 -2.40
CA ASP A 65 18.51 21.01 -2.30
C ASP A 65 19.40 19.92 -2.92
N GLN A 66 19.00 18.65 -2.82
CA GLN A 66 19.71 17.54 -3.41
C GLN A 66 19.08 17.13 -4.74
N ALA A 67 19.80 17.35 -5.84
CA ALA A 67 19.34 17.06 -7.20
C ALA A 67 18.83 15.63 -7.41
N LYS A 68 19.39 14.64 -6.70
CA LYS A 68 18.97 13.22 -6.77
C LYS A 68 17.55 12.94 -6.27
N TYR A 69 16.96 13.85 -5.49
CA TYR A 69 15.58 13.72 -5.01
C TYR A 69 14.56 14.46 -5.88
N ASN A 70 15.04 15.24 -6.86
CA ASN A 70 14.17 15.94 -7.80
C ASN A 70 13.73 14.96 -8.89
N VAL A 71 12.42 14.96 -9.18
CA VAL A 71 11.85 14.17 -10.26
C VAL A 71 12.23 14.81 -11.60
N SER A 72 12.59 13.99 -12.58
CA SER A 72 12.97 14.52 -13.90
C SER A 72 11.78 15.16 -14.61
N LYS A 73 12.04 16.26 -15.35
CA LYS A 73 11.00 17.00 -16.10
C LYS A 73 10.19 16.07 -17.01
N ARG A 74 10.87 15.16 -17.73
CA ARG A 74 10.22 14.20 -18.62
C ARG A 74 9.20 13.30 -17.90
N VAL A 75 9.49 12.90 -16.66
CA VAL A 75 8.55 12.10 -15.86
C VAL A 75 7.34 12.93 -15.46
N LEU A 76 7.56 14.17 -15.02
CA LEU A 76 6.48 15.10 -14.68
C LEU A 76 5.58 15.38 -15.90
N ASP A 77 6.17 15.58 -17.09
CA ASP A 77 5.42 15.82 -18.32
C ASP A 77 4.50 14.64 -18.67
N VAL A 78 5.02 13.41 -18.58
CA VAL A 78 4.25 12.19 -18.81
C VAL A 78 3.12 12.07 -17.79
N LEU A 79 3.41 12.20 -16.49
CA LEU A 79 2.39 12.12 -15.43
C LEU A 79 1.30 13.17 -15.61
N THR A 80 1.69 14.40 -15.98
CA THR A 80 0.76 15.49 -16.26
C THR A 80 -0.12 15.13 -17.46
N ALA A 81 0.46 14.65 -18.57
CA ALA A 81 -0.30 14.25 -19.75
C ALA A 81 -1.35 13.17 -19.43
N TYR A 82 -1.00 12.16 -18.61
CA TYR A 82 -1.95 11.13 -18.19
C TYR A 82 -3.05 11.68 -17.28
N LEU A 83 -2.71 12.55 -16.32
CA LEU A 83 -3.71 13.20 -15.45
C LEU A 83 -4.70 14.04 -16.26
N LEU A 84 -4.21 14.82 -17.24
CA LEU A 84 -5.04 15.63 -18.12
C LEU A 84 -5.93 14.75 -19.01
N LEU A 85 -5.37 13.71 -19.62
CA LEU A 85 -6.11 12.78 -20.49
C LEU A 85 -7.27 12.09 -19.75
N HIS A 86 -7.03 11.65 -18.52
CA HIS A 86 -8.00 10.88 -17.74
C HIS A 86 -8.88 11.73 -16.82
N TYR A 87 -8.66 13.04 -16.74
CA TYR A 87 -9.46 13.95 -15.92
C TYR A 87 -10.97 13.85 -16.16
N PRO A 88 -11.49 13.83 -17.41
CA PRO A 88 -12.94 13.72 -17.63
C PRO A 88 -13.52 12.44 -17.02
N HIS A 89 -12.81 11.33 -17.13
CA HIS A 89 -13.23 10.05 -16.58
C HIS A 89 -13.13 10.01 -15.04
N LEU A 90 -12.07 10.59 -14.47
CA LEU A 90 -11.95 10.75 -13.01
C LEU A 90 -13.11 11.58 -12.43
N LYS A 91 -13.52 12.62 -13.16
CA LYS A 91 -14.63 13.49 -12.78
C LYS A 91 -15.98 12.80 -12.88
N GLU A 92 -16.20 11.97 -13.89
CA GLU A 92 -17.41 11.16 -14.03
C GLU A 92 -17.53 10.12 -12.90
N LEU A 93 -16.43 9.45 -12.55
CA LEU A 93 -16.41 8.43 -11.50
C LEU A 93 -16.61 9.00 -10.10
N HIS A 94 -15.92 10.11 -9.78
CA HIS A 94 -16.00 10.72 -8.46
C HIS A 94 -15.73 12.24 -8.52
N PRO A 95 -16.76 13.07 -8.79
CA PRO A 95 -16.61 14.52 -8.97
C PRO A 95 -15.91 15.21 -7.79
N GLU A 96 -16.24 14.80 -6.57
CA GLU A 96 -15.71 15.38 -5.34
C GLU A 96 -14.39 14.72 -4.88
N GLY A 97 -13.73 13.99 -5.78
CA GLY A 97 -12.59 13.14 -5.44
C GLY A 97 -11.36 13.97 -5.08
N PRO A 98 -10.49 13.52 -4.16
CA PRO A 98 -9.29 14.26 -3.80
C PRO A 98 -8.41 14.62 -5.00
N ALA A 99 -8.28 13.71 -5.98
CA ALA A 99 -7.52 13.94 -7.21
C ALA A 99 -8.16 15.01 -8.11
N VAL A 100 -9.49 14.97 -8.29
CA VAL A 100 -10.25 15.93 -9.08
C VAL A 100 -10.17 17.32 -8.44
N LYS A 101 -10.48 17.42 -7.15
CA LYS A 101 -10.37 18.68 -6.38
C LYS A 101 -8.97 19.28 -6.45
N ARG A 102 -7.94 18.45 -6.28
CA ARG A 102 -6.56 18.91 -6.34
C ARG A 102 -6.19 19.44 -7.71
N LEU A 103 -6.57 18.73 -8.78
CA LEU A 103 -6.28 19.15 -10.15
C LEU A 103 -7.01 20.45 -10.50
N GLU A 104 -8.31 20.55 -10.20
CA GLU A 104 -9.10 21.75 -10.46
C GLU A 104 -8.58 22.97 -9.68
N ALA A 105 -8.21 22.79 -8.41
CA ALA A 105 -7.61 23.84 -7.60
C ALA A 105 -6.26 24.31 -8.19
N CYS A 106 -5.40 23.39 -8.65
CA CYS A 106 -4.14 23.75 -9.30
C CYS A 106 -4.36 24.51 -10.62
N VAL A 107 -5.36 24.13 -11.40
CA VAL A 107 -5.72 24.80 -12.66
C VAL A 107 -6.18 26.23 -12.40
N GLN A 108 -7.03 26.43 -11.40
CA GLN A 108 -7.48 27.75 -10.97
C GLN A 108 -6.34 28.61 -10.42
N LEU A 109 -5.45 28.04 -9.59
CA LEU A 109 -4.26 28.74 -9.09
C LEU A 109 -3.28 29.15 -10.20
N ALA A 110 -3.23 28.38 -11.29
CA ALA A 110 -2.45 28.72 -12.47
C ALA A 110 -3.14 29.77 -13.38
N GLY A 111 -4.30 30.30 -12.99
CA GLY A 111 -5.06 31.27 -13.78
C GLY A 111 -5.70 30.68 -15.04
N SER A 112 -5.83 29.36 -15.11
CA SER A 112 -6.51 28.66 -16.22
C SER A 112 -7.93 28.27 -15.81
N SER A 113 -8.83 28.17 -16.79
CA SER A 113 -10.21 27.80 -16.55
C SER A 113 -10.41 26.28 -16.60
N LEU A 114 -11.54 25.82 -16.05
CA LEU A 114 -11.94 24.42 -16.18
C LEU A 114 -12.24 24.01 -17.63
N ALA A 115 -12.65 24.98 -18.45
CA ALA A 115 -12.84 24.79 -19.89
C ALA A 115 -11.51 24.52 -20.60
N ASP A 116 -10.44 25.23 -20.22
CA ASP A 116 -9.09 24.96 -20.72
C ASP A 116 -8.65 23.53 -20.36
N LEU A 117 -8.90 23.09 -19.12
CA LEU A 117 -8.57 21.73 -18.69
C LEU A 117 -9.29 20.66 -19.53
N LEU A 118 -10.58 20.85 -19.81
CA LEU A 118 -11.33 19.95 -20.69
C LEU A 118 -10.81 19.99 -22.13
N ALA A 119 -10.50 21.18 -22.66
CA ALA A 119 -9.91 21.32 -23.99
C ALA A 119 -8.57 20.57 -24.11
N TRP A 120 -7.72 20.64 -23.08
CA TRP A 120 -6.46 19.90 -23.03
C TRP A 120 -6.68 18.39 -23.01
N ALA A 121 -7.66 17.91 -22.22
CA ALA A 121 -8.02 16.50 -22.18
C ALA A 121 -8.49 15.98 -23.55
N THR A 122 -9.39 16.72 -24.21
CA THR A 122 -9.90 16.40 -25.54
C THR A 122 -8.78 16.40 -26.58
N HIS A 123 -7.87 17.37 -26.53
CA HIS A 123 -6.73 17.45 -27.45
C HIS A 123 -5.75 16.27 -27.28
N LEU A 124 -5.51 15.84 -26.04
CA LEU A 124 -4.69 14.64 -25.78
C LEU A 124 -5.38 13.35 -26.23
N ALA A 125 -6.71 13.28 -26.12
CA ALA A 125 -7.49 12.15 -26.60
C ALA A 125 -7.50 12.08 -28.14
N SER A 126 -7.63 13.21 -28.84
CA SER A 126 -7.59 13.25 -30.31
C SER A 126 -6.20 12.97 -30.86
N ALA A 127 -5.14 13.53 -30.24
CA ALA A 127 -3.76 13.22 -30.58
C ALA A 127 -3.41 11.73 -30.39
N ALA A 128 -4.09 11.03 -29.48
CA ALA A 128 -3.96 9.58 -29.34
C ALA A 128 -4.54 8.81 -30.54
N CYS A 129 -5.65 9.27 -31.11
CA CYS A 129 -6.31 8.65 -32.27
C CYS A 129 -5.54 8.90 -33.58
N ASN A 130 -4.93 10.07 -33.75
CA ASN A 130 -4.22 10.44 -34.98
C ASN A 130 -2.93 9.61 -35.23
N THR A 131 -2.43 8.89 -34.23
CA THR A 131 -1.30 7.96 -34.41
C THR A 131 -1.64 6.66 -35.15
N LYS A 132 -2.90 6.47 -35.57
CA LYS A 132 -3.34 5.28 -36.33
C LYS A 132 -3.68 5.53 -37.80
N THR A 133 -3.56 6.74 -38.34
CA THR A 133 -3.98 6.96 -39.73
C THR A 133 -3.13 8.03 -40.44
N GLN A 134 -2.06 7.57 -41.07
CA GLN A 134 -1.55 8.18 -42.29
C GLN A 134 -1.49 7.08 -43.36
N SER A 135 -2.63 6.83 -44.00
CA SER A 135 -2.69 6.40 -45.38
C SER A 135 -3.81 7.21 -46.02
N SER A 136 -3.45 8.00 -47.02
CA SER A 136 -4.38 8.76 -47.87
C SER A 136 -5.53 7.89 -48.34
N GLU A 137 -6.72 8.47 -48.42
CA GLU A 137 -7.35 8.74 -49.71
C GLU A 137 -8.53 9.71 -49.50
N GLU A 138 -8.51 10.78 -50.30
CA GLU A 138 -9.66 11.61 -50.61
C GLU A 138 -10.75 10.76 -51.26
N THR A 139 -12.01 10.90 -50.83
CA THR A 139 -13.12 10.79 -51.79
C THR A 139 -14.29 11.67 -51.35
N GLU A 140 -14.78 12.40 -52.35
CA GLU A 140 -15.86 13.38 -52.32
C GLU A 140 -17.24 12.82 -51.94
N ILE A 141 -18.12 13.77 -51.64
CA ILE A 141 -19.50 13.67 -51.13
C ILE A 141 -20.50 13.16 -52.20
N ALA A 142 -21.44 12.26 -51.83
CA ALA A 142 -22.83 12.21 -52.33
C ALA A 142 -23.73 11.24 -51.49
N PRO A 143 -25.07 11.21 -51.59
CA PRO A 143 -25.98 11.55 -50.48
C PRO A 143 -26.86 10.40 -49.93
N CYS A 144 -27.29 10.59 -48.66
CA CYS A 144 -28.43 10.07 -47.91
C CYS A 144 -29.17 8.79 -48.39
N LYS A 145 -29.13 7.73 -47.55
CA LYS A 145 -30.29 6.84 -47.29
C LYS A 145 -30.37 6.52 -45.80
N ARG A 146 -31.46 6.94 -45.14
CA ARG A 146 -31.82 6.51 -43.78
C ARG A 146 -32.18 5.01 -43.81
N PRO A 147 -31.54 4.14 -43.01
CA PRO A 147 -32.11 2.84 -42.66
C PRO A 147 -32.85 2.94 -41.32
N ASN A 148 -33.99 2.25 -41.23
CA ASN A 148 -34.88 2.18 -40.07
C ASN A 148 -34.13 2.07 -38.73
N GLU A 149 -34.25 3.10 -37.90
CA GLU A 149 -33.60 3.22 -36.58
C GLU A 149 -33.94 2.04 -35.65
N GLU A 150 -35.15 1.47 -35.78
CA GLU A 150 -35.63 0.34 -34.95
C GLU A 150 -34.84 -0.96 -35.17
N ASN A 151 -34.45 -1.30 -36.41
CA ASN A 151 -33.68 -2.51 -36.68
C ASN A 151 -32.25 -2.42 -36.12
N THR A 152 -31.65 -1.23 -36.18
CA THR A 152 -30.29 -0.99 -35.66
C THR A 152 -30.21 -1.05 -34.14
N ILE A 153 -31.28 -0.63 -33.45
CA ILE A 153 -31.39 -0.69 -31.99
C ILE A 153 -31.57 -2.14 -31.52
N ILE A 154 -32.41 -2.92 -32.22
CA ILE A 154 -32.64 -4.33 -31.90
C ILE A 154 -31.36 -5.16 -32.12
N GLU A 155 -30.62 -4.90 -33.19
CA GLU A 155 -29.33 -5.56 -33.44
C GLU A 155 -28.27 -5.18 -32.39
N HIS A 156 -28.20 -3.90 -32.01
CA HIS A 156 -27.31 -3.46 -30.95
C HIS A 156 -27.66 -4.11 -29.60
N GLN A 157 -28.94 -4.16 -29.24
CA GLN A 157 -29.40 -4.80 -28.01
C GLN A 157 -29.10 -6.31 -28.02
N ARG A 158 -29.28 -7.02 -29.14
CA ARG A 158 -28.87 -8.43 -29.28
C ARG A 158 -27.37 -8.61 -29.07
N SER A 159 -26.55 -7.75 -29.68
CA SER A 159 -25.10 -7.79 -29.51
C SER A 159 -24.67 -7.58 -28.06
N VAL A 160 -25.30 -6.66 -27.34
CA VAL A 160 -25.05 -6.41 -25.92
C VAL A 160 -25.46 -7.62 -25.07
N ILE A 161 -26.61 -8.24 -25.35
CA ILE A 161 -27.06 -9.46 -24.66
C ILE A 161 -26.08 -10.61 -24.89
N ASP A 162 -25.62 -10.83 -26.12
CA ASP A 162 -24.65 -11.88 -26.43
C ASP A 162 -23.31 -11.65 -25.72
N GLN A 163 -22.85 -10.40 -25.65
CA GLN A 163 -21.64 -10.04 -24.88
C GLN A 163 -21.81 -10.30 -23.38
N LEU A 164 -22.95 -9.95 -22.80
CA LEU A 164 -23.25 -10.20 -21.39
C LEU A 164 -23.32 -11.71 -21.09
N VAL A 165 -23.94 -12.50 -21.97
CA VAL A 165 -24.00 -13.97 -21.85
C VAL A 165 -22.60 -14.58 -21.92
N LEU A 166 -21.74 -14.11 -22.82
CA LEU A 166 -20.34 -14.58 -22.90
C LEU A 166 -19.54 -14.21 -21.65
N LEU A 167 -19.76 -13.02 -21.08
CA LEU A 167 -19.12 -12.60 -19.84
C LEU A 167 -19.56 -13.47 -18.65
N VAL A 168 -20.85 -13.76 -18.53
CA VAL A 168 -21.39 -14.63 -17.47
C VAL A 168 -20.84 -16.05 -17.60
N LYS A 169 -20.80 -16.62 -18.81
CA LYS A 169 -20.19 -17.95 -19.04
C LYS A 169 -18.72 -17.99 -18.61
N ARG A 170 -17.93 -16.98 -19.00
CA ARG A 170 -16.52 -16.86 -18.61
C ARG A 170 -16.34 -16.65 -17.10
N GLN A 171 -17.27 -15.95 -16.44
CA GLN A 171 -17.24 -15.80 -14.98
C GLN A 171 -17.55 -17.12 -14.28
N ASN A 172 -18.54 -17.89 -14.75
CA ASN A 172 -18.85 -19.22 -14.21
C ASN A 172 -17.68 -20.19 -14.39
N GLU A 173 -17.04 -20.24 -15.56
CA GLU A 173 -15.84 -21.07 -15.78
C GLU A 173 -14.70 -20.71 -14.81
N ARG A 174 -14.52 -19.40 -14.53
CA ARG A 174 -13.54 -18.95 -13.54
C ARG A 174 -13.92 -19.35 -12.11
N MET A 175 -15.21 -19.36 -11.79
CA MET A 175 -15.71 -19.83 -10.50
C MET A 175 -15.50 -21.33 -10.34
N ASP A 176 -15.82 -22.15 -11.34
CA ASP A 176 -15.61 -23.61 -11.30
C ASP A 176 -14.12 -23.96 -11.10
N ILE A 177 -13.21 -23.25 -11.78
CA ILE A 177 -11.76 -23.42 -11.60
C ILE A 177 -11.31 -23.03 -10.20
N LEU A 178 -11.93 -22.01 -9.60
CA LEU A 178 -11.61 -21.58 -8.24
C LEU A 178 -12.16 -22.56 -7.20
N GLU A 179 -13.37 -23.06 -7.37
CA GLU A 179 -13.99 -24.06 -6.51
C GLU A 179 -13.19 -25.37 -6.52
N ALA A 180 -12.78 -25.85 -7.70
CA ALA A 180 -11.91 -27.02 -7.83
C ALA A 180 -10.54 -26.82 -7.14
N LYS A 181 -9.96 -25.62 -7.17
CA LYS A 181 -8.71 -25.30 -6.47
C LYS A 181 -8.90 -25.24 -4.95
N VAL A 182 -10.04 -24.76 -4.47
CA VAL A 182 -10.35 -24.67 -3.03
C VAL A 182 -10.59 -26.08 -2.46
N GLU A 183 -11.30 -26.95 -3.18
CA GLU A 183 -11.50 -28.34 -2.78
C GLU A 183 -10.19 -29.14 -2.81
N GLY A 184 -9.37 -28.96 -3.87
CA GLY A 184 -8.04 -29.56 -3.96
C GLY A 184 -7.08 -29.11 -2.83
N ASN A 185 -7.06 -27.82 -2.52
CA ASN A 185 -6.23 -27.30 -1.42
C ASN A 185 -6.69 -27.83 -0.05
N THR A 186 -7.99 -28.05 0.15
CA THR A 186 -8.52 -28.57 1.42
C THR A 186 -8.09 -30.03 1.66
N GLN A 187 -7.97 -30.82 0.59
CA GLN A 187 -7.43 -32.18 0.69
C GLN A 187 -5.90 -32.18 0.92
N GLN A 188 -5.17 -31.31 0.24
CA GLN A 188 -3.71 -31.16 0.43
C GLN A 188 -3.37 -30.67 1.85
N HIS A 189 -4.14 -29.73 2.41
CA HIS A 189 -3.92 -29.21 3.76
C HIS A 189 -4.18 -30.25 4.86
N LYS A 190 -5.01 -31.27 4.61
CA LYS A 190 -5.24 -32.42 5.51
C LYS A 190 -4.10 -33.44 5.45
N ILE A 191 -3.45 -33.60 4.29
CA ILE A 191 -2.31 -34.50 4.09
C ILE A 191 -1.04 -33.87 4.68
N ASP A 192 -0.77 -32.60 4.39
CA ASP A 192 0.39 -31.85 4.88
C ASP A 192 0.40 -31.69 6.41
N LYS A 193 -0.78 -31.60 7.06
CA LYS A 193 -0.88 -31.53 8.53
C LYS A 193 -0.45 -32.84 9.19
N ARG A 194 -0.79 -34.00 8.61
CA ARG A 194 -0.40 -35.32 9.14
C ARG A 194 1.08 -35.65 8.91
N GLN A 195 1.71 -35.04 7.91
CA GLN A 195 3.16 -35.19 7.67
C GLN A 195 3.99 -34.26 8.58
N ARG A 196 3.56 -33.01 8.80
CA ARG A 196 4.28 -32.07 9.69
C ARG A 196 4.30 -32.47 11.16
N GLU A 197 3.31 -33.22 11.63
CA GLU A 197 3.30 -33.76 13.00
C GLU A 197 4.31 -34.91 13.19
N LYS A 198 4.73 -35.60 12.11
CA LYS A 198 5.75 -36.66 12.16
C LYS A 198 7.19 -36.15 11.96
N GLU A 199 7.36 -35.03 11.27
CA GLU A 199 8.69 -34.45 10.99
C GLU A 199 9.21 -33.56 12.14
N GLN A 200 8.32 -33.04 13.00
CA GLN A 200 8.72 -32.17 14.14
C GLN A 200 9.39 -32.90 15.31
N GLU A 201 9.33 -34.23 15.39
CA GLU A 201 10.04 -35.00 16.43
C GLU A 201 11.49 -35.36 16.08
N GLN A 202 11.96 -35.13 14.83
CA GLN A 202 13.30 -35.56 14.40
C GLN A 202 14.26 -34.46 13.91
N GLU A 203 13.82 -33.23 13.66
CA GLU A 203 14.69 -32.13 13.19
C GLU A 203 14.91 -31.04 14.26
N GLN A 204 15.59 -31.38 15.36
CA GLN A 204 16.18 -30.37 16.24
C GLN A 204 17.65 -30.03 15.93
N ASP A 205 18.25 -30.61 14.89
CA ASP A 205 19.66 -30.42 14.63
C ASP A 205 19.95 -30.16 13.14
N LYS A 206 19.89 -28.87 12.75
CA LYS A 206 20.76 -28.22 11.73
C LYS A 206 20.36 -26.78 11.45
N ALA A 207 21.22 -25.86 11.90
CA ALA A 207 21.11 -24.43 11.69
C ALA A 207 21.17 -24.04 10.20
N HIS A 208 20.10 -23.44 9.69
CA HIS A 208 20.11 -22.76 8.39
C HIS A 208 20.41 -21.27 8.60
N LYS A 209 21.53 -20.81 8.00
CA LYS A 209 21.97 -19.41 7.94
C LYS A 209 20.91 -18.54 7.25
N ARG A 210 20.01 -17.94 8.03
CA ARG A 210 19.16 -16.84 7.59
C ARG A 210 19.97 -15.54 7.62
N ARG A 211 19.94 -14.82 6.49
CA ARG A 211 20.45 -13.46 6.34
C ARG A 211 19.85 -12.60 7.47
N ARG A 212 20.70 -12.19 8.42
CA ARG A 212 20.32 -11.40 9.61
C ARG A 212 19.75 -10.06 9.14
N THR A 213 18.44 -9.91 9.12
CA THR A 213 17.83 -8.58 9.22
C THR A 213 18.30 -7.99 10.56
N SER A 214 18.75 -6.74 10.54
CA SER A 214 19.24 -6.05 11.74
C SER A 214 18.22 -6.20 12.87
N VAL A 215 18.67 -6.62 14.04
CA VAL A 215 17.82 -6.77 15.24
C VAL A 215 17.16 -5.42 15.49
N THR A 216 15.85 -5.31 15.25
CA THR A 216 15.10 -4.10 15.63
C THR A 216 15.03 -4.06 17.15
N HIS A 217 15.76 -3.12 17.73
CA HIS A 217 15.74 -2.84 19.17
C HIS A 217 14.32 -2.48 19.61
N LEU A 218 13.94 -2.88 20.82
CA LEU A 218 12.57 -2.68 21.29
C LEU A 218 12.21 -1.19 21.40
N HIS A 219 13.16 -0.37 21.87
CA HIS A 219 12.99 1.08 21.97
C HIS A 219 12.75 1.74 20.61
N THR A 220 13.21 1.15 19.50
CA THR A 220 12.90 1.69 18.16
C THR A 220 11.43 1.49 17.79
N THR A 221 10.83 0.38 18.24
CA THR A 221 9.39 0.12 18.05
C THR A 221 8.55 1.04 18.95
N TRP A 222 8.99 1.25 20.20
CA TRP A 222 8.39 2.21 21.13
C TRP A 222 8.46 3.65 20.60
N TYR A 223 9.63 4.10 20.16
CA TYR A 223 9.82 5.43 19.61
C TYR A 223 8.99 5.64 18.35
N ALA A 224 8.96 4.66 17.44
CA ALA A 224 8.11 4.71 16.25
C ALA A 224 6.61 4.75 16.60
N TRP A 225 6.20 4.13 17.71
CA TRP A 225 4.80 4.15 18.17
C TRP A 225 4.35 5.53 18.65
N TYR A 226 5.21 6.26 19.36
CA TYR A 226 4.86 7.52 20.02
C TYR A 226 5.32 8.78 19.28
N ALA A 227 6.53 8.78 18.71
CA ALA A 227 7.17 9.98 18.16
C ALA A 227 6.92 10.21 16.67
N GLN A 228 6.45 9.19 15.95
CA GLN A 228 5.98 9.35 14.57
C GLN A 228 4.51 9.73 14.64
N GLU A 229 4.13 10.82 13.95
CA GLU A 229 2.72 11.20 13.72
C GLU A 229 1.86 9.98 13.40
N PRO A 230 0.54 9.98 13.68
CA PRO A 230 -0.37 8.83 13.53
C PRO A 230 -0.58 8.43 12.06
N ARG A 231 0.52 7.99 11.47
CA ARG A 231 0.79 7.46 10.16
C ARG A 231 1.66 6.24 10.41
N TRP A 232 1.16 5.29 11.20
CA TRP A 232 1.70 3.92 11.33
C TRP A 232 1.38 3.11 10.05
N LEU A 233 1.77 3.76 8.94
CA LEU A 233 1.85 3.43 7.53
C LEU A 233 0.52 3.04 6.92
N SER A 234 -0.08 3.87 6.05
CA SER A 234 -1.21 3.45 5.20
C SER A 234 -0.95 2.10 4.49
N ASP A 235 0.33 1.73 4.33
CA ASP A 235 0.81 0.50 3.67
C ASP A 235 1.34 -0.62 4.60
N ALA A 236 1.40 -0.44 5.92
CA ALA A 236 1.94 -1.48 6.81
C ALA A 236 0.92 -2.61 6.97
N PRO A 237 1.32 -3.89 6.83
CA PRO A 237 0.41 -5.02 7.03
C PRO A 237 -0.26 -4.94 8.41
N LYS A 238 -1.58 -5.16 8.45
CA LYS A 238 -2.38 -5.16 9.70
C LYS A 238 -1.73 -5.99 10.82
N GLN A 239 -1.10 -7.10 10.46
CA GLN A 239 -0.39 -7.98 11.40
C GLN A 239 0.82 -7.30 12.07
N GLN A 240 1.59 -6.51 11.33
CA GLN A 240 2.77 -5.83 11.87
C GLN A 240 2.35 -4.73 12.86
N ARG A 241 1.27 -4.01 12.57
CA ARG A 241 0.67 -3.02 13.47
C ARG A 241 0.20 -3.66 14.78
N SER A 242 -0.53 -4.76 14.69
CA SER A 242 -0.98 -5.51 15.88
C SER A 242 0.20 -6.02 16.71
N ASN A 243 1.25 -6.54 16.07
CA ASN A 243 2.45 -6.99 16.76
C ASN A 243 3.18 -5.84 17.49
N ALA A 244 3.32 -4.68 16.85
CA ALA A 244 3.93 -3.50 17.45
C ALA A 244 3.11 -3.01 18.65
N LYS A 245 1.78 -2.91 18.50
CA LYS A 245 0.86 -2.52 19.57
C LYS A 245 0.98 -3.43 20.79
N GLN A 246 0.99 -4.75 20.57
CA GLN A 246 1.15 -5.73 21.65
C GLN A 246 2.51 -5.61 22.34
N LEU A 247 3.59 -5.43 21.57
CA LEU A 247 4.92 -5.27 22.14
C LEU A 247 5.02 -4.00 22.99
N VAL A 248 4.54 -2.87 22.48
CA VAL A 248 4.51 -1.59 23.21
C VAL A 248 3.65 -1.72 24.47
N GLY A 249 2.48 -2.34 24.39
CA GLY A 249 1.64 -2.62 25.56
C GLY A 249 2.37 -3.42 26.64
N TYR A 250 3.13 -4.45 26.26
CA TYR A 250 3.96 -5.15 27.24
C TYR A 250 5.08 -4.28 27.80
N MET A 251 5.76 -3.49 26.97
CA MET A 251 6.84 -2.59 27.41
C MET A 251 6.38 -1.58 28.46
N LYS A 252 5.14 -1.07 28.38
CA LYS A 252 4.56 -0.15 29.38
C LYS A 252 4.58 -0.74 30.79
N LEU A 253 4.37 -2.05 30.93
CA LEU A 253 4.36 -2.76 32.21
C LEU A 253 5.71 -2.75 32.94
N PHE A 254 6.80 -2.48 32.21
CA PHE A 254 8.16 -2.49 32.73
C PHE A 254 8.64 -1.12 33.19
N ILE A 255 7.81 -0.08 33.07
CA ILE A 255 8.09 1.24 33.64
C ILE A 255 7.58 1.26 35.09
N ALA A 256 8.51 1.32 36.05
CA ALA A 256 8.21 1.10 37.46
C ALA A 256 7.40 2.24 38.11
N GLU A 257 7.68 3.49 37.73
CA GLU A 257 7.12 4.70 38.35
C GLU A 257 5.91 5.28 37.57
N GLY A 258 5.51 4.62 36.49
CA GLY A 258 4.60 5.22 35.52
C GLY A 258 5.32 6.18 34.58
N PHE A 259 4.58 6.86 33.72
CA PHE A 259 5.15 7.82 32.76
C PHE A 259 4.12 8.85 32.33
N VAL A 260 4.60 10.07 32.06
CA VAL A 260 3.79 11.16 31.52
C VAL A 260 4.38 11.55 30.17
N LEU A 261 3.57 11.40 29.12
CA LEU A 261 3.90 11.78 27.76
C LEU A 261 2.93 12.85 27.28
N ASP A 262 3.40 14.10 27.20
CA ASP A 262 2.65 15.22 26.62
C ASP A 262 3.15 15.49 25.19
N PRO A 263 2.33 15.25 24.14
CA PRO A 263 2.70 15.54 22.75
C PRO A 263 3.03 17.01 22.48
N ARG A 264 2.64 17.94 23.36
CA ARG A 264 2.88 19.38 23.22
C ARG A 264 4.20 19.83 23.84
N ALA A 265 4.87 18.98 24.61
CA ALA A 265 6.13 19.33 25.25
C ALA A 265 7.28 19.37 24.22
N GLU A 266 8.17 20.35 24.35
CA GLU A 266 9.35 20.50 23.47
C GLU A 266 10.29 19.29 23.55
N ASP A 267 10.37 18.65 24.72
CA ASP A 267 11.21 17.48 24.98
C ASP A 267 10.48 16.13 24.76
N TYR A 268 9.30 16.14 24.14
CA TYR A 268 8.45 14.95 23.94
C TYR A 268 9.22 13.77 23.32
N ARG A 269 9.93 14.01 22.21
CA ARG A 269 10.65 12.93 21.50
C ARG A 269 11.79 12.35 22.34
N ASP A 270 12.46 13.19 23.11
CA ASP A 270 13.56 12.76 23.98
C ASP A 270 13.05 11.95 25.17
N ARG A 271 11.92 12.37 25.78
CA ARG A 271 11.22 11.58 26.82
C ARG A 271 10.76 10.24 26.29
N VAL A 272 10.13 10.20 25.11
CA VAL A 272 9.70 8.96 24.45
C VAL A 272 10.89 8.02 24.25
N LEU A 273 12.02 8.53 23.76
CA LEU A 273 13.22 7.73 23.53
C LEU A 273 13.83 7.20 24.83
N ALA A 274 13.93 8.04 25.86
CA ALA A 274 14.46 7.68 27.17
C ALA A 274 13.63 6.57 27.83
N LEU A 275 12.30 6.75 27.87
CA LEU A 275 11.36 5.75 28.39
C LEU A 275 11.41 4.45 27.60
N GLY A 276 11.50 4.52 26.27
CA GLY A 276 11.65 3.34 25.42
C GLY A 276 12.91 2.54 25.72
N LYS A 277 14.05 3.22 25.94
CA LYS A 277 15.32 2.59 26.32
C LYS A 277 15.27 1.99 27.72
N GLN A 278 14.64 2.68 28.68
CA GLN A 278 14.42 2.16 30.02
C GLN A 278 13.55 0.91 29.99
N ALA A 279 12.42 0.96 29.30
CA ALA A 279 11.51 -0.19 29.16
C ALA A 279 12.21 -1.38 28.47
N GLU A 280 13.01 -1.15 27.42
CA GLU A 280 13.78 -2.22 26.78
C GLU A 280 14.78 -2.86 27.74
N LYS A 281 15.53 -2.06 28.51
CA LYS A 281 16.48 -2.56 29.51
C LYS A 281 15.78 -3.48 30.52
N GLU A 282 14.66 -3.03 31.05
CA GLU A 282 13.89 -3.78 32.06
C GLU A 282 13.24 -5.05 31.49
N VAL A 283 12.71 -5.00 30.27
CA VAL A 283 12.20 -6.19 29.57
C VAL A 283 13.30 -7.22 29.35
N LEU A 284 14.46 -6.80 28.85
CA LEU A 284 15.57 -7.72 28.57
C LEU A 284 16.18 -8.29 29.85
N ASN A 285 16.22 -7.52 30.95
CA ASN A 285 16.63 -8.03 32.26
C ASN A 285 15.66 -9.09 32.78
N PHE A 286 14.35 -8.82 32.73
CA PHE A 286 13.32 -9.78 33.14
C PHE A 286 13.32 -11.08 32.34
N LEU A 287 13.64 -11.02 31.05
CA LEU A 287 13.83 -12.20 30.22
C LEU A 287 15.11 -12.96 30.59
N ARG A 288 16.19 -12.25 30.90
CA ARG A 288 17.46 -12.84 31.33
C ARG A 288 17.33 -13.62 32.63
N GLU A 289 16.56 -13.11 33.59
CA GLU A 289 16.22 -13.79 34.85
C GLU A 289 15.48 -15.12 34.64
N ARG A 290 14.98 -15.37 33.43
CA ARG A 290 14.24 -16.59 33.03
C ARG A 290 14.99 -17.37 31.96
N ASP A 291 16.29 -17.17 31.85
CA ASP A 291 17.19 -17.81 30.89
C ASP A 291 16.82 -17.57 29.41
N ILE A 292 16.09 -16.49 29.11
CA ILE A 292 15.73 -16.10 27.74
C ILE A 292 16.70 -15.01 27.27
N SER A 293 17.59 -15.37 26.34
CA SER A 293 18.61 -14.47 25.75
C SER A 293 18.14 -13.71 24.50
N SER A 294 16.86 -13.84 24.15
CA SER A 294 16.29 -13.26 22.94
C SER A 294 16.21 -11.73 22.98
N ARG A 295 16.61 -11.07 21.89
CA ARG A 295 16.67 -9.59 21.79
C ARG A 295 15.81 -9.01 20.67
N GLY A 296 15.28 -9.84 19.76
CA GLY A 296 14.50 -9.37 18.63
C GLY A 296 13.06 -9.06 19.02
N SER A 297 12.53 -7.92 18.59
CA SER A 297 11.14 -7.48 18.81
C SER A 297 10.08 -8.60 18.66
N THR A 298 10.11 -9.34 17.55
CA THR A 298 9.16 -10.45 17.30
C THR A 298 9.29 -11.60 18.30
N ALA A 299 10.51 -11.97 18.66
CA ALA A 299 10.77 -13.09 19.56
C ALA A 299 10.46 -12.69 21.01
N VAL A 300 10.88 -11.50 21.44
CA VAL A 300 10.55 -10.94 22.75
C VAL A 300 9.03 -10.84 22.93
N ARG A 301 8.28 -10.33 21.94
CA ARG A 301 6.81 -10.30 21.99
C ARG A 301 6.21 -11.70 22.19
N LYS A 302 6.74 -12.73 21.52
CA LYS A 302 6.28 -14.12 21.71
C LYS A 302 6.55 -14.61 23.13
N HIS A 303 7.74 -14.38 23.66
CA HIS A 303 8.07 -14.76 25.03
C HIS A 303 7.19 -14.02 26.05
N LEU A 304 6.99 -12.72 25.90
CA LEU A 304 6.12 -11.93 26.77
C LEU A 304 4.66 -12.39 26.70
N ARG A 305 4.16 -12.77 25.52
CA ARG A 305 2.83 -13.39 25.38
C ARG A 305 2.73 -14.71 26.15
N ASN A 306 3.72 -15.59 26.02
CA ASN A 306 3.71 -16.87 26.72
C ASN A 306 3.78 -16.67 28.25
N LEU A 307 4.62 -15.74 28.71
CA LEU A 307 4.74 -15.40 30.13
C LEU A 307 3.46 -14.75 30.66
N HIS A 308 2.72 -14.00 29.83
CA HIS A 308 1.42 -13.44 30.21
C HIS A 308 0.37 -14.54 30.37
N VAL A 309 0.31 -15.50 29.42
CA VAL A 309 -0.58 -16.67 29.54
C VAL A 309 -0.22 -17.52 30.76
N ALA A 310 1.07 -17.65 31.08
CA ALA A 310 1.54 -18.34 32.28
C ALA A 310 1.36 -17.54 33.59
N GLY A 311 0.79 -16.33 33.54
CA GLY A 311 0.54 -15.48 34.71
C GLY A 311 1.78 -14.76 35.27
N ALA A 312 2.96 -14.95 34.70
CA ALA A 312 4.22 -14.36 35.17
C ALA A 312 4.31 -12.83 35.00
N LEU A 313 3.35 -12.21 34.30
CA LEU A 313 3.23 -10.74 34.18
C LEU A 313 2.15 -10.14 35.10
N ASN A 314 1.39 -10.96 35.84
CA ASN A 314 0.22 -10.50 36.60
C ASN A 314 0.56 -9.41 37.62
N ASP A 315 1.68 -9.54 38.34
CA ASP A 315 2.10 -8.52 39.32
C ASP A 315 2.43 -7.18 38.66
N ARG A 316 3.05 -7.21 37.47
CA ARG A 316 3.37 -6.02 36.69
C ARG A 316 2.11 -5.39 36.10
N ILE A 317 1.15 -6.20 35.66
CA ILE A 317 -0.17 -5.75 35.19
C ILE A 317 -0.92 -5.06 36.35
N SER A 318 -0.98 -5.70 37.52
CA SER A 318 -1.62 -5.14 38.71
C SER A 318 -0.95 -3.84 39.18
N ARG A 319 0.38 -3.76 39.14
CA ARG A 319 1.12 -2.52 39.41
C ARG A 319 0.78 -1.44 38.39
N HIS A 320 0.81 -1.75 37.10
CA HIS A 320 0.50 -0.78 36.04
C HIS A 320 -0.92 -0.23 36.17
N ARG A 321 -1.90 -1.07 36.47
CA ARG A 321 -3.28 -0.65 36.76
C ARG A 321 -3.35 0.31 37.96
N ARG A 322 -2.64 0.01 39.05
CA ARG A 322 -2.56 0.93 40.21
C ARG A 322 -1.97 2.29 39.83
N LEU A 323 -0.93 2.32 38.98
CA LEU A 323 -0.33 3.56 38.50
C LEU A 323 -1.29 4.38 37.62
N ILE A 324 -2.09 3.72 36.78
CA ILE A 324 -3.15 4.38 36.01
C ILE A 324 -4.20 4.99 36.95
N HIS A 325 -4.69 4.22 37.93
CA HIS A 325 -5.67 4.72 38.91
C HIS A 325 -5.13 5.87 39.77
N ALA A 326 -3.83 5.88 40.06
CA ALA A 326 -3.16 6.95 40.80
C ALA A 326 -2.85 8.19 39.94
N GLY A 327 -3.17 8.18 38.64
CA GLY A 327 -2.85 9.29 37.71
C GLY A 327 -1.37 9.42 37.37
N ALA A 328 -0.54 8.42 37.73
CA ALA A 328 0.89 8.41 37.44
C ALA A 328 1.24 8.00 36.00
N VAL A 329 0.22 7.64 35.20
CA VAL A 329 0.35 7.33 33.78
C VAL A 329 -0.51 8.26 32.95
N GLN A 330 0.12 9.13 32.16
CA GLN A 330 -0.55 9.95 31.15
C GLN A 330 -0.06 9.53 29.78
N ASP A 331 -0.85 8.66 29.15
CA ASP A 331 -0.57 8.09 27.84
C ASP A 331 -1.42 8.77 26.76
N PRO A 332 -0.81 9.36 25.72
CA PRO A 332 -1.54 9.95 24.61
C PRO A 332 -2.29 8.91 23.74
N ASP A 333 -1.99 7.61 23.85
CA ASP A 333 -2.66 6.52 23.13
C ASP A 333 -3.56 5.70 24.08
N ARG A 334 -4.84 6.09 24.18
CA ARG A 334 -5.85 5.55 25.12
C ARG A 334 -6.45 4.20 24.72
N HIS A 335 -5.66 3.24 24.23
CA HIS A 335 -6.13 1.88 23.97
C HIS A 335 -5.37 0.85 24.80
N ASP A 336 -5.76 0.72 26.07
CA ASP A 336 -5.35 -0.38 26.94
C ASP A 336 -5.95 -1.70 26.43
N LEU A 337 -5.08 -2.62 26.02
CA LEU A 337 -5.45 -3.94 25.49
C LEU A 337 -5.59 -5.01 26.59
N LEU A 338 -5.47 -4.65 27.85
CA LEU A 338 -5.43 -5.58 28.99
C LEU A 338 -6.74 -5.51 29.80
N GLU A 339 -7.87 -5.61 29.10
CA GLU A 339 -9.16 -5.96 29.71
C GLU A 339 -9.11 -7.40 30.27
N PRO A 340 -9.79 -7.69 31.39
CA PRO A 340 -9.72 -8.97 32.08
C PRO A 340 -10.29 -10.12 31.24
N VAL A 341 -9.62 -11.27 31.25
CA VAL A 341 -10.31 -12.54 30.99
C VAL A 341 -11.28 -12.71 32.14
N ALA A 342 -12.57 -12.53 31.86
CA ALA A 342 -13.63 -12.81 32.80
C ALA A 342 -13.46 -14.25 33.29
N THR A 343 -13.21 -14.41 34.58
CA THR A 343 -13.37 -15.69 35.27
C THR A 343 -14.86 -15.98 35.28
N THR A 344 -15.31 -16.77 34.30
CA THR A 344 -16.60 -17.46 34.39
C THR A 344 -16.53 -18.41 35.57
N LEU A 345 -17.39 -18.17 36.57
CA LEU A 345 -17.83 -19.16 37.53
C LEU A 345 -18.50 -20.34 36.82
#